data_AF-A0A9E5FIE5-F1
#
_entry.id   AF-A0A9E5FIE5-F1
#
_cell.length_a   1.000
_cell.length_b   1.000
_cell.length_c   1.000
_cell.angle_alpha   90.00
_cell.angle_beta   90.00
_cell.angle_gamma   90.00
#
_symmetry.space_group_name_H-M   'P 1'
#
loop_
_entity.id
_entity.type
_entity.pdbx_description
1 polymer ?
#
loop_
_entity_poly.entity_id
_entity_poly.type
_entity_poly.pdbx_seq_one_letter_code
_entity_poly.pdbx_strand_id
1 'polypeptide(L)'
;MPQPLVLISAVGLTTRLLPMAPMLAARAAQGWSRPMIEPLPAVTCTAQATILTGQPPSVHGIVGNGWFFSETGEVRFWQQSHALIQAPTLPTLLKRANPALKTANMFWW
;
A
#
# COMPACT_ATOMS: atom_id res chain seq x y z
N MET A 1 24.15 12.64 3.91
CA MET A 1 22.83 12.63 3.24
C MET A 1 21.98 11.56 3.91
N PRO A 2 20.68 11.80 4.16
CA PRO A 2 19.81 10.74 4.69
C PRO A 2 19.78 9.56 3.71
N GLN A 3 19.76 8.35 4.25
CA GLN A 3 19.66 7.14 3.43
C GLN A 3 18.28 7.08 2.76
N PRO A 4 18.19 6.84 1.44
CA PRO A 4 16.91 6.67 0.77
C PRO A 4 16.15 5.47 1.34
N LEU A 5 14.86 5.65 1.60
CA LEU A 5 13.95 4.56 1.92
C LEU A 5 13.17 4.19 0.67
N VAL A 6 13.16 2.90 0.33
CA VAL A 6 12.37 2.36 -0.79
C VAL A 6 11.36 1.38 -0.22
N LEU A 7 10.08 1.65 -0.47
CA LEU A 7 8.99 0.74 -0.15
C LEU A 7 8.50 0.10 -1.45
N ILE A 8 8.45 -1.24 -1.48
CA ILE A 8 8.04 -2.02 -2.65
C ILE A 8 6.80 -2.84 -2.27
N SER A 9 5.71 -2.64 -2.99
CA SER A 9 4.51 -3.46 -2.88
C SER A 9 4.56 -4.61 -3.89
N ALA A 10 5.05 -5.78 -3.47
CA ALA A 10 5.03 -7.00 -4.28
C ALA A 10 3.73 -7.79 -4.03
N VAL A 11 2.75 -7.64 -4.94
CA VAL A 11 1.42 -8.27 -4.79
C VAL A 11 1.53 -9.79 -4.78
N GLY A 12 0.88 -10.44 -3.82
CA GLY A 12 0.86 -11.91 -3.69
C GLY A 12 2.17 -12.53 -3.16
N LEU A 13 3.17 -11.71 -2.81
CA LEU A 13 4.40 -12.23 -2.21
C LEU A 13 4.12 -12.83 -0.84
N THR A 14 4.48 -14.10 -0.67
CA THR A 14 4.45 -14.81 0.61
C THR A 14 5.84 -15.36 0.93
N THR A 15 6.09 -15.67 2.20
CA THR A 15 7.36 -16.28 2.63
C THR A 15 7.64 -17.62 1.92
N ARG A 16 6.59 -18.33 1.48
CA ARG A 16 6.70 -19.58 0.70
C ARG A 16 7.35 -19.39 -0.67
N LEU A 17 7.28 -18.18 -1.23
CA LEU A 17 7.87 -17.85 -2.53
C LEU A 17 9.33 -17.36 -2.42
N LEU A 18 9.82 -17.05 -1.21
CA LEU A 18 11.19 -16.55 -1.03
C LEU A 18 12.27 -17.50 -1.55
N PRO A 19 12.19 -18.84 -1.42
CA PRO A 19 13.19 -19.74 -2.00
C PRO A 19 13.34 -19.59 -3.53
N MET A 20 12.31 -19.09 -4.22
CA MET A 20 12.33 -18.84 -5.67
C MET A 20 12.87 -17.44 -6.03
N ALA A 21 13.11 -16.58 -5.05
CA ALA A 21 13.57 -15.20 -5.22
C ALA A 21 14.89 -14.98 -4.45
N PRO A 22 16.04 -15.48 -4.96
CA PRO A 22 17.29 -15.58 -4.20
C PRO A 22 17.79 -14.23 -3.67
N MET A 23 17.64 -13.16 -4.46
CA MET A 23 18.02 -11.81 -4.03
C MET A 23 17.17 -11.32 -2.85
N LEU A 24 15.87 -11.62 -2.85
CA LEU A 24 14.97 -11.21 -1.78
C LEU A 24 15.16 -12.08 -0.52
N ALA A 25 15.37 -13.39 -0.71
CA ALA A 25 15.69 -14.31 0.38
C ALA A 25 16.98 -13.90 1.11
N ALA A 26 18.04 -13.54 0.36
CA ALA A 26 19.28 -13.05 0.95
C ALA A 26 19.08 -11.77 1.76
N ARG A 27 18.24 -10.83 1.27
CA ARG A 27 17.89 -9.61 2.01
C ARG A 27 17.09 -9.90 3.28
N ALA A 28 16.13 -10.82 3.21
CA ALA A 28 15.36 -11.25 4.37
C ALA A 28 16.24 -11.92 5.44
N ALA A 29 17.23 -12.72 5.03
CA ALA A 29 18.17 -13.39 5.94
C ALA A 29 19.16 -12.44 6.63
N GLN A 30 19.56 -11.35 5.94
CA GLN A 30 20.42 -10.30 6.52
C GLN A 30 19.66 -9.37 7.47
N GLY A 31 18.34 -9.30 7.36
CA GLY A 31 17.47 -8.45 8.16
C GLY A 31 16.42 -9.26 8.90
N TRP A 32 15.15 -9.00 8.58
CA TRP A 32 14.02 -9.72 9.14
C TRP A 32 12.93 -9.91 8.09
N SER A 33 12.08 -10.91 8.30
CA SER A 33 10.83 -11.07 7.57
C SER A 33 9.72 -11.50 8.52
N ARG A 34 8.51 -11.03 8.29
CA ARG A 34 7.32 -11.43 9.04
C ARG A 34 6.09 -11.43 8.14
N PRO A 35 5.09 -12.30 8.38
CA PRO A 35 3.79 -12.17 7.75
C PRO A 35 3.19 -10.78 8.05
N MET A 36 2.63 -10.14 7.03
CA MET A 36 1.83 -8.93 7.22
C MET A 36 0.46 -9.33 7.73
N ILE A 37 -0.10 -8.57 8.68
CA ILE A 37 -1.52 -8.70 9.04
C ILE A 37 -2.33 -8.07 7.91
N GLU A 38 -3.09 -8.89 7.19
CA GLU A 38 -3.92 -8.45 6.09
C GLU A 38 -5.18 -7.71 6.57
N PRO A 39 -5.63 -6.65 5.86
CA PRO A 39 -6.96 -6.12 6.07
C PRO A 39 -8.00 -7.11 5.53
N LEU A 40 -9.22 -7.02 6.06
CA LEU A 40 -10.39 -7.69 5.49
C LEU A 40 -11.27 -6.66 4.77
N PRO A 41 -11.56 -6.85 3.45
CA PRO A 41 -11.15 -7.96 2.59
C PRO A 41 -9.68 -7.85 2.11
N ALA A 42 -9.01 -9.01 1.98
CA ALA A 42 -7.60 -9.13 1.59
C ALA A 42 -7.40 -8.99 0.06
N VAL A 43 -7.84 -7.87 -0.50
CA VAL A 43 -7.69 -7.53 -1.92
C VAL A 43 -6.73 -6.36 -2.13
N THR A 44 -6.13 -6.28 -3.32
CA THR A 44 -5.00 -5.40 -3.63
C THR A 44 -5.22 -3.94 -3.23
N CYS A 45 -6.33 -3.34 -3.68
CA CYS A 45 -6.67 -1.93 -3.42
C CYS A 45 -6.76 -1.62 -1.92
N THR A 46 -7.44 -2.49 -1.17
CA THR A 46 -7.59 -2.37 0.28
C THR A 46 -6.24 -2.49 0.99
N ALA A 47 -5.46 -3.54 0.68
CA ALA A 47 -4.13 -3.73 1.27
C ALA A 47 -3.19 -2.55 0.97
N GLN A 48 -3.21 -2.05 -0.26
CA GLN A 48 -2.42 -0.89 -0.68
C GLN A 48 -2.79 0.38 0.09
N ALA A 49 -4.08 0.67 0.25
CA ALA A 49 -4.55 1.82 1.04
C ALA A 49 -4.19 1.68 2.54
N THR A 50 -4.30 0.47 3.10
CA THR A 50 -3.87 0.17 4.47
C THR A 50 -2.39 0.42 4.65
N ILE A 51 -1.53 -0.04 3.73
CA ILE A 51 -0.07 0.20 3.81
C ILE A 51 0.24 1.71 3.66
N LEU A 52 -0.44 2.43 2.76
CA LEU A 52 -0.22 3.87 2.57
C LEU A 52 -0.60 4.70 3.78
N THR A 53 -1.65 4.31 4.51
CA THR A 53 -2.25 5.14 5.56
C THR A 53 -1.91 4.66 6.96
N GLY A 54 -1.54 3.38 7.12
CA GLY A 54 -1.45 2.71 8.42
C GLY A 54 -2.80 2.57 9.12
N GLN A 55 -3.91 2.74 8.39
CA GLN A 55 -5.28 2.74 8.94
C GLN A 55 -6.08 1.52 8.44
N PRO A 56 -7.14 1.09 9.15
CA PRO A 56 -8.04 0.05 8.67
C PRO A 56 -8.99 0.54 7.56
N PRO A 57 -9.63 -0.37 6.81
CA PRO A 57 -10.58 -0.02 5.74
C PRO A 57 -11.74 0.87 6.18
N SER A 58 -12.19 0.72 7.43
CA SER A 58 -13.22 1.56 8.04
C SER A 58 -12.83 3.04 8.19
N VAL A 59 -11.54 3.36 8.09
CA VAL A 59 -11.01 4.73 8.21
C VAL A 59 -10.56 5.28 6.86
N HIS A 60 -9.85 4.49 6.04
CA HIS A 60 -9.37 4.99 4.75
C HIS A 60 -10.38 4.84 3.60
N GLY A 61 -11.51 4.15 3.81
CA GLY A 61 -12.64 4.07 2.88
C GLY A 61 -12.48 3.07 1.73
N ILE A 62 -11.25 2.67 1.40
CA ILE A 62 -10.98 1.68 0.35
C ILE A 62 -11.29 0.24 0.80
N VAL A 63 -12.49 -0.24 0.50
CA VAL A 63 -12.99 -1.57 0.92
C VAL A 63 -12.86 -2.66 -0.13
N GLY A 64 -12.39 -2.34 -1.34
CA GLY A 64 -12.14 -3.34 -2.37
C GLY A 64 -11.49 -2.78 -3.61
N ASN A 65 -11.32 -3.64 -4.63
CA ASN A 65 -10.85 -3.22 -5.95
C ASN A 65 -11.94 -2.52 -6.76
N GLY A 66 -13.19 -2.60 -6.32
CA GLY A 66 -14.32 -1.93 -6.93
C GLY A 66 -15.55 -2.07 -6.03
N TRP A 67 -16.48 -1.14 -6.18
CA TRP A 67 -17.74 -1.15 -5.45
C TRP A 67 -18.81 -0.42 -6.25
N PHE A 68 -20.05 -0.56 -5.80
CA PHE A 68 -21.22 0.08 -6.38
C PHE A 68 -21.33 1.53 -5.88
N PHE A 69 -21.48 2.48 -6.81
CA PHE A 69 -21.70 3.90 -6.56
C PHE A 69 -23.21 4.16 -6.68
N SER A 70 -23.90 4.20 -5.55
CA SER A 70 -25.36 4.34 -5.50
C SER A 70 -25.88 5.62 -6.14
N GLU A 71 -25.08 6.68 -6.14
CA GLU A 71 -25.43 7.99 -6.70
C GLU A 71 -25.56 7.93 -8.22
N THR A 72 -24.83 7.04 -8.88
CA THR A 72 -24.83 6.89 -10.35
C THR A 72 -25.37 5.54 -10.82
N GLY A 73 -25.57 4.58 -9.91
CA GLY A 73 -26.01 3.22 -10.26
C GLY A 73 -24.92 2.39 -10.95
N GLU A 74 -23.65 2.72 -10.77
CA GLU A 74 -22.53 2.10 -11.50
C GLU A 74 -21.65 1.25 -10.59
N VAL A 75 -21.19 0.11 -11.08
CA VAL A 75 -20.07 -0.60 -10.48
C VAL A 75 -18.79 -0.12 -11.14
N ARG A 76 -17.87 0.45 -10.36
CA ARG A 76 -16.58 0.93 -10.87
C ARG A 76 -15.46 0.12 -10.24
N PHE A 77 -14.55 -0.36 -11.09
CA PHE A 77 -13.37 -1.12 -10.69
C PHE A 77 -12.08 -0.34 -10.92
N TRP A 78 -11.07 -0.68 -10.13
CA TRP A 78 -9.71 -0.17 -10.21
C TRP A 78 -9.62 1.35 -10.19
N GLN A 79 -10.48 1.98 -9.40
CA GLN A 79 -10.44 3.41 -9.18
C GLN A 79 -9.23 3.73 -8.30
N GLN A 80 -8.16 4.24 -8.89
CA GLN A 80 -6.88 4.53 -8.22
C GLN A 80 -6.63 6.04 -8.07
N SER A 81 -7.69 6.85 -8.02
CA SER A 81 -7.53 8.28 -7.68
C SER A 81 -7.21 8.42 -6.20
N HIS A 82 -6.05 9.00 -5.87
CA HIS A 82 -5.60 9.24 -4.49
C HIS A 82 -6.64 10.00 -3.64
N ALA A 83 -7.52 10.78 -4.26
CA ALA A 83 -8.61 11.51 -3.59
C ALA A 83 -9.71 10.60 -3.00
N LEU A 84 -9.75 9.33 -3.39
CA LEU A 84 -10.69 8.34 -2.83
C LEU A 84 -10.25 7.84 -1.44
N ILE A 85 -8.97 8.03 -1.08
CA ILE A 85 -8.44 7.64 0.22
C ILE A 85 -8.85 8.70 1.25
N GLN A 86 -9.62 8.30 2.26
CA GLN A 86 -10.22 9.19 3.25
C GLN A 86 -9.32 9.45 4.48
N ALA A 87 -8.06 9.00 4.44
CA ALA A 87 -7.09 9.16 5.52
C ALA A 87 -5.77 9.74 4.99
N PRO A 88 -4.96 10.42 5.83
CA PRO A 88 -3.64 10.89 5.42
C PRO A 88 -2.75 9.74 4.97
N THR A 89 -2.15 9.87 3.80
CA THR A 89 -1.20 8.89 3.27
C THR A 89 0.23 9.20 3.71
N LEU A 90 1.12 8.21 3.63
CA LEU A 90 2.53 8.33 3.97
C LEU A 90 3.21 9.50 3.22
N PRO A 91 3.03 9.69 1.89
CA PRO A 91 3.56 10.87 1.20
C PRO A 91 3.05 12.20 1.77
N THR A 92 1.75 12.28 2.09
CA THR A 92 1.16 13.49 2.69
C THR A 92 1.74 13.77 4.07
N LEU A 93 1.89 12.74 4.92
CA LEU A 93 2.47 12.88 6.26
C LEU A 93 3.94 13.27 6.20
N LEU A 94 4.73 12.62 5.32
CA LEU A 94 6.14 12.92 5.13
C LEU A 94 6.36 14.35 4.64
N LYS A 95 5.56 14.82 3.68
CA LYS A 95 5.66 16.20 3.15
C LYS A 95 5.31 17.24 4.22
N ARG A 96 4.32 16.96 5.08
CA ARG A 96 3.97 17.82 6.21
C ARG A 96 5.09 17.88 7.25
N ALA A 97 5.70 16.74 7.57
CA ALA A 97 6.80 16.66 8.53
C ALA A 97 8.08 17.33 8.02
N ASN A 98 8.37 17.21 6.73
CA ASN A 98 9.52 17.83 6.10
C ASN A 98 9.20 18.24 4.64
N PRO A 99 8.88 19.52 4.40
CA PRO A 99 8.60 20.03 3.06
C PRO A 99 9.77 19.91 2.06
N ALA A 100 11.01 19.79 2.55
CA ALA A 100 12.18 19.62 1.69
C ALA A 100 12.43 18.15 1.29
N LEU A 101 11.73 17.18 1.90
CA LEU A 101 11.89 15.77 1.56
C LEU A 101 11.40 15.51 0.13
N LYS A 102 12.23 14.79 -0.64
CA LYS A 102 11.89 14.35 -1.99
C LYS A 102 11.29 12.95 -1.91
N THR A 103 10.08 12.79 -2.44
CA THR A 103 9.36 11.52 -2.50
C THR A 103 8.97 11.23 -3.94
N ALA A 104 9.03 9.97 -4.35
CA ALA A 104 8.47 9.51 -5.62
C ALA A 104 7.50 8.35 -5.32
N ASN A 105 6.28 8.44 -5.85
CA ASN A 105 5.35 7.33 -5.90
C ASN A 105 5.27 6.84 -7.35
N MET A 106 5.50 5.55 -7.57
CA MET A 106 5.51 4.94 -8.90
C MET A 106 4.64 3.70 -8.87
N PHE A 107 3.59 3.67 -9.70
CA PHE A 107 2.72 2.50 -9.89
C PHE A 107 2.00 2.02 -8.62
N TRP A 108 1.72 2.95 -7.71
CA TRP A 108 0.76 2.81 -6.60
C TRP A 108 -0.36 3.82 -6.83
N TRP A 109 -1.54 3.56 -6.26
CA TRP A 109 -2.59 4.55 -5.96
C TRP A 109 -2.00 5.94 -5.71
#